data_AF-A0A352N9F4-F1
#
_entry.id   AF-A0A352N9F4-F1
#
_cell.length_a   1.000
_cell.length_b   1.000
_cell.length_c   1.000
_cell.angle_alpha   90.00
_cell.angle_beta   90.00
_cell.angle_gamma   90.00
#
_symmetry.space_group_name_H-M   'P 1'
#
loop_
_entity.id
_entity.type
_entity.pdbx_description
1 polymer ?
#
loop_
_entity_poly.entity_id
_entity_poly.type
_entity_poly.pdbx_seq_one_letter_code
_entity_poly.pdbx_strand_id
1 'polypeptide(L)'
;MKKLFLSLTLILLVLSGCKTNVDPFAYEEPMYGGTCEPLKEKKEGVSNNDIKAGWEDFHINRDYNNAMKHFNEAWYNNSDNPQAYWGIGVVLEAEALQENSLEKLEASLKILEKANAMDPLNPSIMNALGKVLTESAVNRKDAEEKATLLKAAEDLFSTACSKINPKGTFFFNWSVCLYHQERYDEAWNKLVKANELNYKIPPDYLASMKSKLKKQP
;
A
#
# COMPACT_ATOMS: atom_id res chain seq x y z
N MET A 1 68.78 -42.14 -16.55
CA MET A 1 68.58 -41.60 -15.19
C MET A 1 68.06 -40.18 -15.30
N LYS A 2 66.87 -39.89 -14.73
CA LYS A 2 66.42 -38.64 -14.04
C LYS A 2 66.83 -37.28 -14.68
N LYS A 3 65.96 -36.31 -14.99
CA LYS A 3 64.61 -35.95 -14.53
C LYS A 3 63.99 -34.95 -15.54
N LEU A 4 62.68 -35.09 -15.73
CA LEU A 4 61.73 -34.11 -16.27
C LEU A 4 61.78 -32.81 -15.42
N PHE A 5 61.76 -31.63 -16.07
CA PHE A 5 61.27 -30.40 -15.43
C PHE A 5 60.27 -29.72 -16.37
N LEU A 6 58.98 -29.95 -16.04
CA LEU A 6 57.83 -29.21 -16.53
C LEU A 6 57.86 -27.82 -15.86
N SER A 7 58.01 -26.75 -16.63
CA SER A 7 57.76 -25.39 -16.14
C SER A 7 56.26 -25.12 -16.23
N LEU A 8 55.55 -25.34 -15.13
CA LEU A 8 54.14 -25.00 -14.95
C LEU A 8 54.04 -23.51 -14.61
N THR A 9 53.77 -22.67 -15.61
CA THR A 9 53.46 -21.25 -15.37
C THR A 9 52.08 -21.15 -14.73
N LEU A 10 52.05 -20.98 -13.42
CA LEU A 10 50.86 -20.76 -12.62
C LEU A 10 50.27 -19.38 -12.96
N ILE A 11 49.23 -19.36 -13.81
CA ILE A 11 48.39 -18.18 -14.00
C ILE A 11 47.56 -18.01 -12.72
N LEU A 12 47.97 -17.08 -11.85
CA LEU A 12 47.12 -16.58 -10.79
C LEU A 12 45.97 -15.81 -11.45
N LEU A 13 44.83 -16.48 -11.65
CA LEU A 13 43.55 -15.80 -11.81
C LEU A 13 43.21 -15.17 -10.46
N VAL A 14 43.54 -13.89 -10.30
CA VAL A 14 42.92 -13.04 -9.30
C VAL A 14 41.46 -12.93 -9.74
N LEU A 15 40.60 -13.74 -9.12
CA LEU A 15 39.16 -13.51 -9.13
C LEU A 15 38.93 -12.19 -8.40
N SER A 16 38.98 -11.09 -9.15
CA SER A 16 38.30 -9.86 -8.77
C SER A 16 36.84 -10.23 -8.63
N GLY A 17 36.43 -10.55 -7.41
CA GLY A 17 35.03 -10.66 -7.06
C GLY A 17 34.40 -9.30 -7.35
N CYS A 18 33.76 -9.18 -8.50
CA CYS A 18 32.73 -8.17 -8.71
C CYS A 18 31.65 -8.45 -7.67
N LYS A 19 31.79 -7.88 -6.47
CA LYS A 19 30.62 -7.52 -5.67
C LYS A 19 29.89 -6.52 -6.53
N THR A 20 28.93 -7.01 -7.31
CA THR A 20 27.89 -6.14 -7.83
C THR A 20 27.29 -5.50 -6.59
N ASN A 21 27.47 -4.18 -6.42
CA ASN A 21 26.70 -3.38 -5.48
C ASN A 21 25.26 -3.35 -5.99
N VAL A 22 24.62 -4.52 -6.06
CA VAL A 22 23.19 -4.61 -6.25
C VAL A 22 22.64 -4.18 -4.92
N ASP A 23 22.05 -3.00 -4.91
CA ASP A 23 21.27 -2.54 -3.78
C ASP A 23 20.27 -3.64 -3.42
N PRO A 24 20.33 -4.23 -2.21
CA PRO A 24 19.47 -5.35 -1.85
C PRO A 24 17.98 -4.95 -1.80
N PHE A 25 17.70 -3.65 -1.83
CA PHE A 25 16.38 -3.05 -1.93
C PHE A 25 16.04 -2.59 -3.35
N ALA A 26 16.97 -2.74 -4.32
CA ALA A 26 16.72 -2.46 -5.74
C ALA A 26 15.93 -3.60 -6.37
N TYR A 27 14.72 -3.82 -5.85
CA TYR A 27 13.70 -4.65 -6.44
C TYR A 27 12.37 -3.98 -6.10
N GLU A 28 11.64 -3.58 -7.13
CA GLU A 28 10.38 -2.81 -7.05
C GLU A 28 9.21 -3.63 -6.47
N GLU A 29 9.50 -4.82 -5.92
CA GLU A 29 8.52 -5.70 -5.29
C GLU A 29 8.55 -5.55 -3.75
N PRO A 30 7.41 -5.77 -3.07
CA PRO A 30 7.41 -5.92 -1.61
C PRO A 30 8.37 -7.02 -1.18
N MET A 31 9.36 -6.70 -0.34
CA MET A 31 10.27 -7.72 0.19
C MET A 31 9.64 -8.53 1.33
N TYR A 32 8.59 -8.01 1.95
CA TYR A 32 7.84 -8.72 2.97
C TYR A 32 7.23 -10.02 2.42
N GLY A 33 7.54 -11.15 3.07
CA GLY A 33 7.08 -12.47 2.65
C GLY A 33 7.93 -13.11 1.53
N GLY A 34 8.97 -12.43 1.06
CA GLY A 34 9.98 -12.95 0.14
C GLY A 34 11.11 -13.69 0.86
N THR A 35 12.25 -13.87 0.17
CA THR A 35 13.43 -14.56 0.71
C THR A 35 14.37 -13.68 1.53
N CYS A 36 14.07 -12.38 1.61
CA CYS A 36 14.82 -11.44 2.43
C CYS A 36 14.40 -11.61 3.89
N GLU A 37 15.37 -11.67 4.80
CA GLU A 37 15.12 -11.73 6.24
C GLU A 37 15.39 -10.34 6.84
N PRO A 38 14.46 -9.78 7.65
CA PRO A 38 14.68 -8.50 8.30
C PRO A 38 15.79 -8.60 9.35
N LEU A 39 16.34 -7.46 9.77
CA LEU A 39 17.35 -7.41 10.81
C LEU A 39 16.83 -7.98 12.13
N LYS A 40 17.62 -8.88 12.73
CA LYS A 40 17.34 -9.41 14.07
C LYS A 40 17.45 -8.33 15.14
N GLU A 41 18.44 -7.45 15.01
CA GLU A 41 18.60 -6.28 15.87
C GLU A 41 17.93 -5.08 15.21
N LYS A 42 16.81 -4.67 15.79
CA LYS A 42 15.94 -3.62 15.23
C LYS A 42 16.57 -2.24 15.34
N LYS A 43 16.51 -1.49 14.24
CA LYS A 43 17.00 -0.11 14.15
C LYS A 43 15.83 0.85 14.02
N GLU A 44 15.14 1.07 15.13
CA GLU A 44 13.91 1.90 15.20
C GLU A 44 14.08 3.29 14.56
N GLY A 45 15.15 4.01 14.92
CA GLY A 45 15.41 5.34 14.38
C GLY A 45 15.69 5.35 12.87
N VAL A 46 16.28 4.28 12.33
CA VAL A 46 16.53 4.14 10.90
C VAL A 46 15.22 3.83 10.18
N SER A 47 14.47 2.83 10.67
CA SER A 47 13.15 2.48 10.13
C SER A 47 12.24 3.70 10.04
N ASN A 48 12.16 4.53 11.08
CA ASN A 48 11.32 5.72 11.07
C ASN A 48 11.79 6.81 10.08
N ASN A 49 13.09 6.92 9.83
CA ASN A 49 13.60 7.82 8.79
C ASN A 49 13.23 7.30 7.39
N ASP A 50 13.33 5.99 7.16
CA ASP A 50 12.95 5.36 5.91
C ASP A 50 11.44 5.51 5.65
N ILE A 51 10.59 5.36 6.68
CA ILE A 51 9.14 5.67 6.59
C ILE A 51 8.89 7.11 6.12
N LYS A 52 9.61 8.07 6.69
CA LYS A 52 9.46 9.49 6.32
C LYS A 52 9.86 9.71 4.86
N ALA A 53 10.97 9.13 4.42
CA ALA A 53 11.43 9.20 3.03
C ALA A 53 10.42 8.55 2.08
N GLY A 54 9.87 7.38 2.42
CA GLY A 54 8.87 6.70 1.60
C GLY A 54 7.59 7.54 1.41
N TRP A 55 7.10 8.20 2.46
CA TRP A 55 5.95 9.11 2.33
C TRP A 55 6.26 10.39 1.54
N GLU A 56 7.49 10.91 1.64
CA GLU A 56 7.96 12.03 0.81
C GLU A 56 7.97 11.64 -0.68
N ASP A 57 8.51 10.47 -1.01
CA ASP A 57 8.51 9.98 -2.39
C ASP A 57 7.09 9.76 -2.92
N PHE A 58 6.22 9.15 -2.13
CA PHE A 58 4.84 8.88 -2.52
C PHE A 58 4.02 10.17 -2.72
N HIS A 59 4.08 11.09 -1.75
CA HIS A 59 3.19 12.28 -1.72
C HIS A 59 3.78 13.55 -2.31
N ILE A 60 5.10 13.68 -2.44
CA ILE A 60 5.74 14.89 -2.98
C ILE A 60 6.34 14.56 -4.34
N ASN A 61 7.20 13.55 -4.42
CA ASN A 61 7.93 13.24 -5.67
C ASN A 61 7.08 12.46 -6.67
N ARG A 62 5.99 11.81 -6.22
CA ARG A 62 5.16 10.88 -7.02
C ARG A 62 6.01 9.73 -7.60
N ASP A 63 7.00 9.29 -6.83
CA ASP A 63 7.94 8.24 -7.20
C ASP A 63 7.60 6.97 -6.42
N TYR A 64 6.78 6.11 -7.02
CA TYR A 64 6.30 4.89 -6.35
C TYR A 64 7.41 3.86 -6.18
N ASN A 65 8.41 3.83 -7.06
CA ASN A 65 9.51 2.88 -6.98
C ASN A 65 10.43 3.22 -5.80
N ASN A 66 10.79 4.50 -5.65
CA ASN A 66 11.56 4.94 -4.48
C ASN A 66 10.75 4.89 -3.19
N ALA A 67 9.44 5.15 -3.24
CA ALA A 67 8.57 4.96 -2.08
C ALA A 67 8.56 3.49 -1.62
N MET A 68 8.37 2.53 -2.54
CA MET A 68 8.42 1.10 -2.24
C MET A 68 9.77 0.71 -1.63
N LYS A 69 10.87 1.16 -2.25
CA LYS A 69 12.22 0.93 -1.74
C LYS A 69 12.36 1.39 -0.29
N HIS A 70 12.01 2.62 0.03
CA HIS A 70 12.14 3.14 1.39
C HIS A 70 11.22 2.41 2.38
N PHE A 71 10.01 2.00 2.00
CA PHE A 71 9.17 1.21 2.89
C PHE A 71 9.71 -0.22 3.10
N ASN A 72 10.35 -0.82 2.09
CA ASN A 72 11.06 -2.08 2.20
C ASN A 72 12.30 -1.96 3.12
N GLU A 73 13.07 -0.87 3.02
CA GLU A 73 14.17 -0.55 3.93
C GLU A 73 13.67 -0.38 5.37
N ALA A 74 12.54 0.32 5.55
CA ALA A 74 11.92 0.50 6.85
C ALA A 74 11.53 -0.84 7.49
N TRP A 75 10.94 -1.74 6.72
CA TRP A 75 10.59 -3.10 7.15
C TRP A 75 11.82 -3.94 7.47
N TYR A 76 12.87 -3.86 6.65
CA TYR A 76 14.12 -4.57 6.89
C TYR A 76 14.81 -4.11 8.18
N ASN A 77 14.81 -2.80 8.44
CA ASN A 77 15.41 -2.21 9.63
C ASN A 77 14.58 -2.45 10.89
N ASN A 78 13.25 -2.49 10.79
CA ASN A 78 12.36 -2.93 11.86
C ASN A 78 11.07 -3.54 11.29
N SER A 79 10.99 -4.88 11.30
CA SER A 79 9.80 -5.61 10.85
C SER A 79 8.62 -5.58 11.82
N ASP A 80 8.78 -4.98 13.01
CA ASP A 80 7.67 -4.71 13.92
C ASP A 80 7.03 -3.33 13.65
N ASN A 81 7.57 -2.52 12.74
CA ASN A 81 7.03 -1.20 12.45
C ASN A 81 5.79 -1.31 11.53
N PRO A 82 4.55 -1.09 12.04
CA PRO A 82 3.34 -1.23 11.24
C PRO A 82 3.28 -0.21 10.09
N GLN A 83 4.02 0.90 10.18
CA GLN A 83 4.05 1.93 9.14
C GLN A 83 4.71 1.44 7.85
N ALA A 84 5.66 0.50 7.93
CA ALA A 84 6.31 -0.06 6.75
C ALA A 84 5.32 -0.88 5.91
N TYR A 85 4.55 -1.73 6.59
CA TYR A 85 3.44 -2.48 5.98
C TYR A 85 2.40 -1.55 5.38
N TRP A 86 2.00 -0.51 6.11
CA TRP A 86 1.04 0.45 5.60
C TRP A 86 1.53 1.14 4.33
N GLY A 87 2.77 1.62 4.32
CA GLY A 87 3.40 2.24 3.14
C GLY A 87 3.45 1.30 1.94
N ILE A 88 3.96 0.08 2.11
CA ILE A 88 4.00 -0.95 1.07
C ILE A 88 2.60 -1.22 0.51
N GLY A 89 1.60 -1.40 1.38
CA GLY A 89 0.23 -1.66 0.98
C GLY A 89 -0.38 -0.52 0.15
N VAL A 90 -0.10 0.74 0.51
CA VAL A 90 -0.55 1.92 -0.24
C VAL A 90 0.13 2.04 -1.59
N VAL A 91 1.43 1.71 -1.71
CA VAL A 91 2.11 1.71 -3.02
C VAL A 91 1.52 0.63 -3.93
N LEU A 92 1.36 -0.59 -3.42
CA LEU A 92 0.74 -1.68 -4.18
C LEU A 92 -0.67 -1.35 -4.67
N GLU A 93 -1.46 -0.66 -3.85
CA GLU A 93 -2.78 -0.19 -4.23
C GLU A 93 -2.71 0.81 -5.39
N ALA A 94 -1.82 1.79 -5.29
CA ALA A 94 -1.63 2.78 -6.35
C ALA A 94 -1.19 2.14 -7.67
N GLU A 95 -0.26 1.17 -7.63
CA GLU A 95 0.17 0.41 -8.81
C GLU A 95 -0.96 -0.46 -9.36
N ALA A 96 -1.70 -1.15 -8.49
CA ALA A 96 -2.85 -1.97 -8.88
C ALA A 96 -3.88 -1.17 -9.67
N LEU A 97 -4.18 0.07 -9.26
CA LEU A 97 -5.10 0.95 -9.96
C LEU A 97 -4.53 1.45 -11.31
N GLN A 98 -3.22 1.73 -11.38
CA GLN A 98 -2.59 2.19 -12.62
C GLN A 98 -2.48 1.08 -13.67
N GLU A 99 -2.17 -0.13 -13.23
CA GLU A 99 -1.94 -1.30 -14.09
C GLU A 99 -3.21 -2.14 -14.27
N ASN A 100 -4.28 -1.82 -13.54
CA ASN A 100 -5.49 -2.64 -13.45
C ASN A 100 -5.17 -4.09 -13.02
N SER A 101 -4.32 -4.25 -12.00
CA SER A 101 -3.80 -5.54 -11.53
C SER A 101 -4.52 -6.04 -10.28
N LEU A 102 -5.33 -7.09 -10.44
CA LEU A 102 -6.01 -7.74 -9.30
C LEU A 102 -5.03 -8.41 -8.34
N GLU A 103 -3.92 -8.95 -8.85
CA GLU A 103 -2.89 -9.58 -8.03
C GLU A 103 -2.26 -8.57 -7.07
N LYS A 104 -1.88 -7.38 -7.56
CA LYS A 104 -1.35 -6.31 -6.73
C LYS A 104 -2.38 -5.78 -5.73
N LEU A 105 -3.65 -5.72 -6.13
CA LEU A 105 -4.74 -5.33 -5.23
C LEU A 105 -4.90 -6.35 -4.08
N GLU A 106 -4.84 -7.64 -4.37
CA GLU A 106 -4.88 -8.69 -3.34
C GLU A 106 -3.65 -8.69 -2.44
N ALA A 107 -2.46 -8.41 -2.99
CA ALA A 107 -1.25 -8.23 -2.20
C ALA A 107 -1.37 -7.02 -1.26
N SER A 108 -1.88 -5.88 -1.77
CA SER A 108 -2.17 -4.69 -0.98
C SER A 108 -3.11 -5.00 0.18
N LEU A 109 -4.22 -5.72 -0.09
CA LEU A 109 -5.19 -6.10 0.94
C LEU A 109 -4.53 -6.88 2.08
N LYS A 110 -3.79 -7.96 1.75
CA LYS A 110 -3.11 -8.81 2.75
C LYS A 110 -2.12 -8.01 3.60
N ILE A 111 -1.37 -7.10 2.98
CA ILE A 111 -0.36 -6.30 3.67
C ILE A 111 -1.03 -5.25 4.58
N LEU A 112 -2.12 -4.62 4.14
CA LEU A 112 -2.86 -3.67 4.96
C LEU A 112 -3.63 -4.35 6.10
N GLU A 113 -4.13 -5.57 5.91
CA GLU A 113 -4.68 -6.39 7.00
C GLU A 113 -3.61 -6.68 8.06
N LYS A 114 -2.39 -7.02 7.63
CA LYS A 114 -1.24 -7.21 8.54
C LYS A 114 -0.91 -5.91 9.29
N ALA A 115 -0.84 -4.78 8.59
CA ALA A 115 -0.58 -3.47 9.20
C ALA A 115 -1.64 -3.14 10.26
N ASN A 116 -2.93 -3.36 9.94
CA ASN A 116 -4.04 -3.11 10.84
C ASN A 116 -4.06 -4.08 12.04
N ALA A 117 -3.64 -5.33 11.85
CA ALA A 117 -3.50 -6.27 12.97
C ALA A 117 -2.38 -5.87 13.95
N MET A 118 -1.34 -5.19 13.46
CA MET A 118 -0.23 -4.70 14.28
C MET A 118 -0.55 -3.38 15.00
N ASP A 119 -1.31 -2.49 14.37
CA ASP A 119 -1.76 -1.22 14.95
C ASP A 119 -3.25 -0.97 14.66
N PRO A 120 -4.16 -1.70 15.35
CA PRO A 120 -5.60 -1.69 15.08
C PRO A 120 -6.30 -0.42 15.55
N LEU A 121 -5.57 0.55 16.11
CA LEU A 121 -6.10 1.86 16.48
C LEU A 121 -5.64 2.94 15.52
N ASN A 122 -4.86 2.59 14.49
CA ASN A 122 -4.34 3.55 13.53
C ASN A 122 -5.40 3.94 12.48
N PRO A 123 -5.90 5.16 12.53
CA PRO A 123 -6.98 5.62 11.65
C PRO A 123 -6.54 5.76 10.19
N SER A 124 -5.24 5.97 9.94
CA SER A 124 -4.69 6.07 8.59
C SER A 124 -4.61 4.69 7.91
N ILE A 125 -4.20 3.68 8.68
CA ILE A 125 -4.19 2.28 8.21
C ILE A 125 -5.62 1.81 7.96
N MET A 126 -6.55 2.08 8.88
CA MET A 126 -7.97 1.76 8.70
C MET A 126 -8.56 2.39 7.43
N ASN A 127 -8.25 3.66 7.15
CA ASN A 127 -8.69 4.33 5.93
C ASN A 127 -8.11 3.67 4.66
N ALA A 128 -6.83 3.31 4.67
CA ALA A 128 -6.20 2.62 3.54
C ALA A 128 -6.81 1.23 3.32
N LEU A 129 -7.00 0.45 4.39
CA LEU A 129 -7.61 -0.87 4.33
C LEU A 129 -9.07 -0.80 3.87
N GLY A 130 -9.85 0.16 4.40
CA GLY A 130 -11.24 0.38 3.96
C GLY A 130 -11.35 0.74 2.47
N LYS A 131 -10.39 1.53 1.96
CA LYS A 131 -10.29 1.83 0.53
C LYS A 131 -10.04 0.55 -0.28
N VAL A 132 -9.02 -0.25 0.08
CA VAL A 132 -8.68 -1.48 -0.65
C VAL A 132 -9.79 -2.54 -0.59
N LEU A 133 -10.48 -2.66 0.55
CA LEU A 133 -11.65 -3.53 0.66
C LEU A 133 -12.78 -3.07 -0.28
N THR A 134 -13.00 -1.75 -0.41
CA THR A 134 -13.97 -1.20 -1.36
C THR A 134 -13.59 -1.56 -2.79
N GLU A 135 -12.35 -1.33 -3.19
CA GLU A 135 -11.86 -1.68 -4.54
C GLU A 135 -11.94 -3.18 -4.81
N SER A 136 -11.59 -4.00 -3.81
CA SER A 136 -11.69 -5.47 -3.90
C SER A 136 -13.13 -5.91 -4.11
N ALA A 137 -14.08 -5.28 -3.41
CA ALA A 137 -15.50 -5.59 -3.52
C ALA A 137 -16.07 -5.26 -4.90
N VAL A 138 -15.64 -4.16 -5.53
CA VAL A 138 -16.06 -3.78 -6.89
C VAL A 138 -15.66 -4.83 -7.93
N ASN A 139 -14.58 -5.57 -7.67
CA ASN A 139 -14.07 -6.62 -8.53
C ASN A 139 -14.66 -8.01 -8.23
N ARG A 140 -15.52 -8.17 -7.21
CA ARG A 140 -16.18 -9.45 -6.90
C ARG A 140 -17.43 -9.65 -7.77
N LYS A 141 -17.57 -10.87 -8.29
CA LYS A 141 -18.78 -11.31 -9.02
C LYS A 141 -19.88 -11.76 -8.07
N ASP A 142 -19.49 -12.35 -6.94
CA ASP A 142 -20.43 -12.81 -5.93
C ASP A 142 -20.97 -11.62 -5.11
N ALA A 143 -22.30 -11.55 -4.99
CA ALA A 143 -22.98 -10.44 -4.35
C ALA A 143 -22.82 -10.45 -2.82
N GLU A 144 -22.73 -11.63 -2.21
CA GLU A 144 -22.58 -11.80 -0.77
C GLU A 144 -21.16 -11.45 -0.33
N GLU A 145 -20.14 -11.92 -1.07
CA GLU A 145 -18.75 -11.51 -0.86
C GLU A 145 -18.57 -10.01 -1.03
N LYS A 146 -19.16 -9.42 -2.09
CA LYS A 146 -19.15 -7.98 -2.30
C LYS A 146 -19.76 -7.23 -1.11
N ALA A 147 -20.93 -7.64 -0.64
CA ALA A 147 -21.61 -7.01 0.49
C ALA A 147 -20.77 -7.12 1.78
N THR A 148 -20.15 -8.28 2.02
CA THR A 148 -19.28 -8.53 3.18
C THR A 148 -18.08 -7.60 3.19
N LEU A 149 -17.37 -7.47 2.06
CA LEU A 149 -16.21 -6.59 1.93
C LEU A 149 -16.59 -5.11 2.09
N LEU A 150 -17.70 -4.67 1.49
CA LEU A 150 -18.18 -3.30 1.64
C LEU A 150 -18.60 -2.99 3.08
N LYS A 151 -19.18 -3.96 3.79
CA LYS A 151 -19.52 -3.79 5.20
C LYS A 151 -18.27 -3.65 6.07
N ALA A 152 -17.28 -4.50 5.84
CA ALA A 152 -15.99 -4.39 6.53
C ALA A 152 -15.29 -3.05 6.28
N ALA A 153 -15.32 -2.56 5.03
CA ALA A 153 -14.79 -1.24 4.68
C ALA A 153 -15.51 -0.10 5.44
N GLU A 154 -16.84 -0.13 5.48
CA GLU A 154 -17.62 0.87 6.21
C GLU A 154 -17.33 0.86 7.71
N ASP A 155 -17.19 -0.32 8.33
CA ASP A 155 -16.90 -0.44 9.76
C ASP A 155 -15.52 0.16 10.10
N LEU A 156 -14.54 0.00 9.20
CA LEU A 156 -13.23 0.65 9.32
C LEU A 156 -13.33 2.17 9.19
N PHE A 157 -14.08 2.69 8.19
CA PHE A 157 -14.29 4.14 8.06
C PHE A 157 -15.03 4.71 9.28
N SER A 158 -16.07 4.05 9.76
CA SER A 158 -16.79 4.47 10.96
C SER A 158 -15.87 4.53 12.18
N THR A 159 -15.08 3.47 12.40
CA THR A 159 -14.13 3.38 13.51
C THR A 159 -13.05 4.45 13.42
N ALA A 160 -12.41 4.60 12.26
CA ALA A 160 -11.37 5.60 12.04
C ALA A 160 -11.89 7.02 12.26
N CYS A 161 -13.09 7.33 11.76
CA CYS A 161 -13.70 8.65 11.90
C CYS A 161 -13.92 9.07 13.36
N SER A 162 -14.12 8.11 14.27
CA SER A 162 -14.26 8.40 15.71
C SER A 162 -12.96 8.78 16.42
N LYS A 163 -11.80 8.57 15.76
CA LYS A 163 -10.46 8.71 16.35
C LYS A 163 -9.66 9.90 15.82
N ILE A 164 -10.08 10.50 14.72
CA ILE A 164 -9.36 11.59 14.06
C ILE A 164 -10.29 12.71 13.61
N ASN A 165 -9.68 13.83 13.21
CA ASN A 165 -10.31 14.80 12.33
C ASN A 165 -9.94 14.44 10.87
N PRO A 166 -10.80 13.73 10.11
CA PRO A 166 -10.42 13.22 8.80
C PRO A 166 -10.30 14.33 7.75
N LYS A 167 -9.38 14.16 6.80
CA LYS A 167 -9.26 15.02 5.63
C LYS A 167 -10.36 14.70 4.61
N GLY A 168 -10.60 15.60 3.64
CA GLY A 168 -11.64 15.36 2.64
C GLY A 168 -11.47 14.07 1.82
N THR A 169 -10.22 13.61 1.58
CA THR A 169 -9.92 12.31 0.94
C THR A 169 -10.57 11.13 1.66
N PHE A 170 -10.61 11.16 3.00
CA PHE A 170 -11.23 10.11 3.81
C PHE A 170 -12.73 10.01 3.53
N PHE A 171 -13.42 11.15 3.56
CA PHE A 171 -14.85 11.20 3.31
C PHE A 171 -15.19 10.84 1.86
N PHE A 172 -14.30 11.15 0.91
CA PHE A 172 -14.45 10.69 -0.45
C PHE A 172 -14.38 9.16 -0.55
N ASN A 173 -13.37 8.51 0.03
CA ASN A 173 -13.27 7.05 0.04
C ASN A 173 -14.50 6.40 0.67
N TRP A 174 -14.98 6.94 1.79
CA TRP A 174 -16.20 6.45 2.43
C TRP A 174 -17.44 6.66 1.54
N SER A 175 -17.53 7.78 0.81
CA SER A 175 -18.62 7.98 -0.15
C SER A 175 -18.63 6.91 -1.23
N VAL A 176 -17.47 6.50 -1.74
CA VAL A 176 -17.35 5.46 -2.79
C VAL A 176 -17.82 4.11 -2.24
N CYS A 177 -17.43 3.76 -1.02
CA CYS A 177 -17.92 2.56 -0.33
C CYS A 177 -19.46 2.55 -0.25
N LEU A 178 -20.07 3.62 0.25
CA LEU A 178 -21.53 3.74 0.39
C LEU A 178 -22.24 3.74 -0.98
N TYR A 179 -21.62 4.34 -2.00
CA TYR A 179 -22.14 4.30 -3.37
C TYR A 179 -22.24 2.87 -3.90
N HIS A 180 -21.23 2.05 -3.65
CA HIS A 180 -21.23 0.64 -4.06
C HIS A 180 -22.14 -0.26 -3.20
N GLN A 181 -22.52 0.20 -2.00
CA GLN A 181 -23.62 -0.36 -1.21
C GLN A 181 -25.01 0.13 -1.65
N GLU A 182 -25.10 0.96 -2.69
CA GLU A 182 -26.34 1.57 -3.19
C GLU A 182 -27.04 2.53 -2.21
N ARG A 183 -26.33 2.95 -1.16
CA ARG A 183 -26.80 3.92 -0.15
C ARG A 183 -26.47 5.35 -0.60
N TYR A 184 -27.11 5.77 -1.69
CA TYR A 184 -26.75 6.99 -2.43
C TYR A 184 -26.89 8.28 -1.62
N ASP A 185 -27.88 8.39 -0.72
CA ASP A 185 -28.06 9.61 0.10
C ASP A 185 -26.94 9.77 1.12
N GLU A 186 -26.55 8.67 1.77
CA GLU A 186 -25.44 8.66 2.72
C GLU A 186 -24.11 8.89 2.01
N ALA A 187 -23.93 8.27 0.84
CA ALA A 187 -22.78 8.52 -0.02
C ALA A 187 -22.68 10.01 -0.41
N TRP A 188 -23.80 10.63 -0.79
CA TRP A 188 -23.85 12.06 -1.09
C TRP A 188 -23.45 12.92 0.11
N ASN A 189 -23.94 12.61 1.30
CA ASN A 189 -23.58 13.32 2.52
C ASN A 189 -22.07 13.26 2.80
N LYS A 190 -21.44 12.08 2.61
CA LYS A 190 -19.97 11.97 2.73
C LYS A 190 -19.25 12.73 1.62
N LEU A 191 -19.76 12.72 0.39
CA LEU A 191 -19.19 13.45 -0.73
C LEU A 191 -19.23 14.99 -0.52
N VAL A 192 -20.34 15.50 0.01
CA VAL A 192 -20.47 16.91 0.42
C VAL A 192 -19.43 17.23 1.50
N LYS A 193 -19.28 16.35 2.50
CA LYS A 193 -18.27 16.56 3.55
C LYS A 193 -16.84 16.57 3.00
N ALA A 194 -16.55 15.72 2.02
CA ALA A 194 -15.26 15.74 1.32
C ALA A 194 -15.01 17.10 0.64
N ASN A 195 -16.02 17.63 -0.05
CA ASN A 195 -15.95 18.94 -0.73
C ASN A 195 -15.79 20.11 0.26
N GLU A 196 -16.51 20.09 1.40
CA GLU A 196 -16.34 21.09 2.49
C GLU A 196 -14.91 21.11 3.03
N LEU A 197 -14.22 19.97 3.00
CA LEU A 197 -12.84 19.82 3.43
C LEU A 197 -11.84 19.98 2.26
N ASN A 198 -12.25 20.70 1.22
CA ASN A 198 -11.46 21.06 0.04
C ASN A 198 -10.92 19.87 -0.77
N TYR A 199 -11.53 18.69 -0.66
CA TYR A 199 -11.19 17.60 -1.57
C TYR A 199 -11.81 17.86 -2.95
N LYS A 200 -10.98 17.78 -4.00
CA LYS A 200 -11.43 17.95 -5.39
C LYS A 200 -12.11 16.68 -5.85
N ILE A 201 -13.45 16.70 -5.91
CA ILE A 201 -14.23 15.55 -6.35
C ILE A 201 -13.96 15.23 -7.83
N PRO A 202 -13.65 13.98 -8.20
CA PRO A 202 -13.56 13.55 -9.60
C PRO A 202 -14.88 13.84 -10.35
N PRO A 203 -14.84 14.55 -11.51
CA PRO A 203 -16.05 14.94 -12.23
C PRO A 203 -16.95 13.76 -12.63
N ASP A 204 -16.35 12.64 -13.05
CA ASP A 204 -17.09 11.45 -13.51
C ASP A 204 -17.84 10.77 -12.36
N TYR A 205 -17.23 10.73 -11.17
CA TYR A 205 -17.89 10.23 -9.97
C TYR A 205 -19.04 11.16 -9.54
N LEU A 206 -18.82 12.49 -9.58
CA LEU A 206 -19.88 13.45 -9.28
C LEU A 206 -21.08 13.34 -10.23
N ALA A 207 -20.82 13.13 -11.53
CA ALA A 207 -21.86 12.92 -12.53
C ALA A 207 -22.64 11.62 -12.27
N SER A 208 -21.94 10.52 -11.98
CA SER A 208 -22.52 9.22 -11.63
C SER A 208 -23.42 9.32 -10.39
N MET A 209 -22.93 9.99 -9.34
CA MET A 209 -23.67 10.22 -8.10
C MET A 209 -24.96 11.02 -8.35
N LYS A 210 -24.88 12.15 -9.07
CA LYS A 210 -26.06 12.97 -9.41
C LYS A 210 -27.09 12.21 -10.23
N SER A 211 -26.65 11.31 -11.12
CA SER A 211 -27.54 10.47 -11.92
C SER A 211 -28.33 9.49 -11.06
N LYS A 212 -27.71 8.90 -10.03
CA LYS A 212 -28.37 7.97 -9.10
C LYS A 212 -29.39 8.68 -8.21
N LEU A 213 -29.08 9.85 -7.67
CA LEU A 213 -30.00 10.64 -6.83
C LEU A 213 -31.27 11.05 -7.59
N LYS A 214 -31.14 11.43 -8.89
CA LYS A 214 -32.30 11.79 -9.73
C LYS A 214 -33.25 10.63 -10.03
N LYS A 215 -32.79 9.38 -9.87
CA LYS A 215 -33.55 8.16 -10.19
C LYS A 215 -34.21 7.52 -8.98
N GLN A 216 -34.04 8.10 -7.79
CA GLN A 216 -34.82 7.68 -6.62
C GLN A 216 -36.29 8.10 -6.84
N PRO A 217 -37.25 7.18 -6.63
CA PRO A 217 -38.68 7.44 -6.84
C PRO A 217 -39.26 8.48 -5.87
#